data_AF-A0A536QGY5-F1
#
_entry.id   AF-A0A536QGY5-F1
#
_cell.length_a   1.000
_cell.length_b   1.000
_cell.length_c   1.000
_cell.angle_alpha   90.00
_cell.angle_beta   90.00
_cell.angle_gamma   90.00
#
_symmetry.space_group_name_H-M   'P 1'
#
loop_
_entity.id
_entity.type
_entity.pdbx_description
1 polymer ?
#
loop_
_entity_poly.entity_id
_entity_poly.type
_entity_poly.pdbx_seq_one_letter_code
_entity_poly.pdbx_strand_id
1 'polypeptide(L)'
;MGALQLLTLVVGLGVAGLAKGATAMGLPLIATPILASVFGPKQAVVIITIPIFVANTILVLQSWRVLGYLRTLVPLILANAAGTVVGALLLAGLDQKTFAILITAMVVLFLARGDRIVGEPGARRAKLLTPVVGFVGGVMQGTTSISSPVIGSFFHAMKLPPREYVITLAAVFQLSSAVQLVSYAALGLFT
;
A
#
# COMPACT_ATOMS: atom_id res chain seq x y z
N MET A 1 10.81 -27.40 -0.37
CA MET A 1 11.46 -26.10 -0.12
C MET A 1 12.88 -26.35 0.34
N GLY A 2 13.87 -25.74 -0.29
CA GLY A 2 15.28 -25.91 0.09
C GLY A 2 15.68 -25.02 1.29
N ALA A 3 16.73 -25.41 2.02
CA ALA A 3 17.23 -24.65 3.17
C ALA A 3 17.58 -23.18 2.83
N LEU A 4 18.10 -22.95 1.62
CA LEU A 4 18.42 -21.61 1.11
C LEU A 4 17.18 -20.73 0.97
N GLN A 5 16.07 -21.29 0.46
CA GLN A 5 14.80 -20.57 0.31
C GLN A 5 14.21 -20.18 1.67
N LEU A 6 14.31 -21.08 2.65
CA LEU A 6 13.84 -20.82 4.00
C LEU A 6 14.63 -19.69 4.67
N LEU A 7 15.96 -19.70 4.51
CA LEU A 7 16.83 -18.64 5.02
C LEU A 7 16.49 -17.28 4.40
N THR A 8 16.29 -17.22 3.07
CA THR A 8 15.90 -15.98 2.36
C THR A 8 14.57 -15.44 2.87
N LEU A 9 13.59 -16.32 3.11
CA LEU A 9 12.29 -15.93 3.64
C LEU A 9 12.42 -15.35 5.06
N VAL A 10 13.12 -16.04 5.96
CA VAL A 10 13.26 -15.60 7.36
C VAL A 10 13.98 -14.25 7.46
N VAL A 11 15.13 -14.11 6.82
CA VAL A 11 15.92 -12.87 6.87
C VAL A 11 15.20 -11.74 6.16
N GLY A 12 14.67 -12.01 4.96
CA GLY A 12 13.96 -11.01 4.16
C GLY A 12 12.72 -10.46 4.86
N LEU A 13 11.90 -11.32 5.46
CA LEU A 13 10.71 -10.91 6.21
C LEU A 13 11.09 -10.15 7.49
N GLY A 14 12.18 -10.53 8.17
CA GLY A 14 12.70 -9.80 9.33
C GLY A 14 13.08 -8.36 8.98
N VAL A 15 13.85 -8.17 7.91
CA VAL A 15 14.22 -6.83 7.40
C VAL A 15 12.98 -6.04 6.96
N ALA A 16 12.03 -6.70 6.30
CA ALA A 16 10.77 -6.09 5.87
C ALA A 16 9.93 -5.59 7.06
N GLY A 17 9.89 -6.33 8.16
CA GLY A 17 9.24 -5.94 9.41
C GLY A 17 9.88 -4.72 10.06
N LEU A 18 11.22 -4.67 10.11
CA LEU A 18 11.94 -3.50 10.63
C LEU A 18 11.68 -2.25 9.77
N ALA A 19 11.77 -2.38 8.44
CA ALA A 19 11.49 -1.30 7.50
C ALA A 19 10.04 -0.80 7.62
N LYS A 20 9.09 -1.69 7.91
CA LYS A 20 7.69 -1.35 8.17
C LYS A 20 7.53 -0.50 9.43
N GLY A 21 8.20 -0.87 10.52
CA GLY A 21 8.15 -0.08 11.76
C GLY A 21 8.72 1.33 11.57
N ALA A 22 9.78 1.46 10.77
CA ALA A 22 10.42 2.76 10.51
C ALA A 22 9.63 3.67 9.55
N THR A 23 8.94 3.11 8.56
CA THR A 23 8.40 3.89 7.43
C THR A 23 6.90 3.73 7.18
N ALA A 24 6.23 2.78 7.85
CA ALA A 24 4.91 2.23 7.51
C ALA A 24 4.81 1.61 6.10
N MET A 25 5.87 1.62 5.28
CA MET A 25 5.84 1.25 3.86
C MET A 25 6.70 0.03 3.51
N GLY A 26 7.70 -0.27 4.34
CA GLY A 26 8.77 -1.21 4.00
C GLY A 26 8.36 -2.67 3.80
N LEU A 27 7.32 -3.16 4.46
CA LEU A 27 6.93 -4.57 4.41
C LEU A 27 6.63 -5.07 2.98
N PRO A 28 5.66 -4.52 2.24
CA PRO A 28 5.34 -5.01 0.90
C PRO A 28 6.47 -4.75 -0.12
N LEU A 29 7.25 -3.68 0.05
CA LEU A 29 8.35 -3.35 -0.87
C LEU A 29 9.44 -4.42 -0.91
N ILE A 30 9.65 -5.12 0.22
CA ILE A 30 10.68 -6.15 0.35
C ILE A 30 10.06 -7.54 0.25
N ALA A 31 8.94 -7.78 0.94
CA ALA A 31 8.36 -9.12 1.05
C ALA A 31 7.60 -9.54 -0.21
N THR A 32 6.93 -8.63 -0.93
CA THR A 32 6.15 -8.99 -2.12
C THR A 32 7.02 -9.57 -3.25
N PRO A 33 8.18 -8.98 -3.62
CA PRO A 33 9.07 -9.59 -4.63
C PRO A 33 9.59 -10.97 -4.22
N ILE A 34 9.90 -11.16 -2.93
CA ILE A 34 10.37 -12.46 -2.41
C ILE A 34 9.25 -13.50 -2.49
N LEU A 35 8.03 -13.15 -2.08
CA LEU A 35 6.88 -14.04 -2.19
C LEU A 35 6.54 -14.32 -3.67
N ALA A 36 6.68 -13.34 -4.55
CA ALA A 36 6.38 -13.48 -5.97
C ALA A 36 7.35 -14.44 -6.68
N SER A 37 8.60 -14.54 -6.24
CA SER A 37 9.56 -15.49 -6.81
C SER A 37 9.27 -16.95 -6.43
N VAL A 38 8.53 -17.17 -5.34
CA VAL A 38 8.20 -18.50 -4.82
C VAL A 38 6.78 -18.93 -5.21
N PHE A 39 5.80 -18.05 -5.04
CA PHE A 39 4.38 -18.33 -5.22
C PHE A 39 3.81 -17.67 -6.47
N GLY A 40 4.56 -16.87 -7.21
CA GLY A 40 4.05 -16.07 -8.31
C GLY A 40 3.38 -14.76 -7.86
N PRO A 41 3.22 -13.79 -8.77
CA PRO A 41 2.89 -12.40 -8.41
C PRO A 41 1.50 -12.26 -7.78
N LYS A 42 0.48 -12.93 -8.32
CA LYS A 42 -0.90 -12.82 -7.85
C LYS A 42 -1.04 -13.35 -6.42
N GLN A 43 -0.51 -14.55 -6.16
CA GLN A 43 -0.56 -15.17 -4.84
C GLN A 43 0.30 -14.41 -3.82
N ALA A 44 1.44 -13.86 -4.22
CA ALA A 44 2.27 -13.01 -3.36
C ALA A 44 1.51 -11.78 -2.82
N VAL A 45 0.75 -11.10 -3.69
CA VAL A 45 -0.07 -9.93 -3.30
C VAL A 45 -1.17 -10.33 -2.32
N VAL A 46 -1.82 -11.47 -2.54
CA VAL A 46 -2.87 -11.98 -1.62
C VAL A 46 -2.26 -12.32 -0.25
N ILE A 47 -1.16 -13.10 -0.24
CA ILE A 47 -0.50 -13.56 0.98
C ILE A 47 0.01 -12.37 1.81
N ILE A 48 0.67 -11.39 1.19
CA ILE A 48 1.28 -10.27 1.93
C ILE A 48 0.24 -9.33 2.55
N THR A 49 -1.00 -9.34 2.07
CA THR A 49 -2.07 -8.48 2.60
C THR A 49 -2.36 -8.78 4.07
N ILE A 50 -2.29 -10.06 4.47
CA ILE A 50 -2.52 -10.49 5.86
C ILE A 50 -1.50 -9.87 6.83
N PRO A 51 -0.17 -10.06 6.67
CA PRO A 51 0.80 -9.47 7.58
C PRO A 51 0.84 -7.93 7.49
N ILE A 52 0.49 -7.33 6.34
CA ILE A 52 0.31 -5.86 6.25
C ILE A 52 -0.83 -5.41 7.16
N PHE A 53 -1.98 -6.06 7.11
CA PHE A 53 -3.13 -5.75 7.96
C PHE A 53 -2.77 -5.90 9.44
N VAL A 54 -2.10 -6.99 9.83
CA VAL A 54 -1.67 -7.19 11.23
C VAL A 54 -0.70 -6.09 11.68
N ALA A 55 0.35 -5.81 10.89
CA ALA A 55 1.35 -4.82 11.23
C ALA A 55 0.77 -3.40 11.33
N ASN A 56 -0.11 -3.03 10.39
CA ASN A 56 -0.79 -1.73 10.42
C ASN A 56 -1.74 -1.62 11.62
N THR A 57 -2.45 -2.69 11.97
CA THR A 57 -3.31 -2.74 13.17
C THR A 57 -2.50 -2.42 14.43
N ILE A 58 -1.34 -3.07 14.60
CA ILE A 58 -0.45 -2.85 15.75
C ILE A 58 0.02 -1.40 15.81
N LEU A 59 0.48 -0.83 14.68
CA LEU A 59 0.94 0.57 14.61
C LEU A 59 -0.17 1.57 14.98
N VAL A 60 -1.39 1.35 14.47
CA VAL A 60 -2.54 2.23 14.74
C VAL A 60 -2.95 2.16 16.21
N LEU A 61 -3.02 0.96 16.80
CA LEU A 61 -3.37 0.77 18.21
C LEU A 61 -2.36 1.43 19.16
N GLN A 62 -1.06 1.33 18.85
CA GLN A 62 0.00 1.94 19.66
C GLN A 62 -0.04 3.48 19.66
N SER A 63 -0.69 4.10 18.67
CA SER A 63 -0.65 5.55 18.50
C SER A 63 -2.01 6.17 18.12
N TRP A 64 -3.08 5.75 18.79
CA TRP A 64 -4.44 6.23 18.53
C TRP A 64 -4.65 7.74 18.74
N ARG A 65 -3.82 8.39 19.57
CA ARG A 65 -3.96 9.82 19.92
C ARG A 65 -3.71 10.78 18.75
N VAL A 66 -3.03 10.32 17.69
CA VAL A 66 -2.69 11.14 16.51
C VAL A 66 -3.71 11.00 15.36
N LEU A 67 -4.77 10.20 15.58
CA LEU A 67 -5.83 9.95 14.59
C LEU A 67 -6.80 11.14 14.40
N GLY A 68 -6.70 12.19 15.21
CA GLY A 68 -7.55 13.39 15.08
C GLY A 68 -7.48 14.03 13.69
N TYR A 69 -6.31 13.94 13.03
CA TYR A 69 -6.08 14.46 11.69
C TYR A 69 -6.82 13.67 10.59
N LEU A 70 -7.17 12.39 10.82
CA LEU A 70 -7.84 11.53 9.83
C LEU A 70 -9.22 12.04 9.42
N ARG A 71 -9.90 12.83 10.26
CA ARG A 71 -11.19 13.44 9.91
C ARG A 71 -11.09 14.38 8.71
N THR A 72 -9.94 15.01 8.52
CA THR A 72 -9.68 15.88 7.36
C THR A 72 -9.37 15.09 6.08
N LEU A 73 -9.08 13.79 6.22
CA LEU A 73 -8.68 12.89 5.16
C LEU A 73 -9.81 11.97 4.70
N VAL A 74 -11.04 12.17 5.17
CA VAL A 74 -12.22 11.37 4.76
C VAL A 74 -12.35 11.26 3.23
N PRO A 75 -12.20 12.33 2.42
CA PRO A 75 -12.26 12.21 0.97
C PRO A 75 -11.17 11.30 0.39
N LEU A 76 -9.96 11.36 0.94
CA LEU A 76 -8.84 10.49 0.55
C LEU A 76 -9.18 9.04 0.86
N ILE A 77 -9.63 8.81 2.09
CA ILE A 77 -9.97 7.50 2.64
C ILE A 77 -11.05 6.80 1.81
N LEU A 78 -12.14 7.50 1.51
CA LEU A 78 -13.25 6.94 0.72
C LEU A 78 -12.83 6.64 -0.71
N ALA A 79 -12.12 7.57 -1.35
CA ALA A 79 -11.61 7.37 -2.70
C ALA A 79 -10.61 6.20 -2.74
N ASN A 80 -9.76 6.09 -1.74
CA ASN A 80 -8.81 4.99 -1.57
C ASN A 80 -9.50 3.64 -1.34
N ALA A 81 -10.57 3.60 -0.55
CA ALA A 81 -11.37 2.39 -0.39
C ALA A 81 -12.00 1.95 -1.73
N ALA A 82 -12.62 2.88 -2.46
CA ALA A 82 -13.20 2.62 -3.78
C ALA A 82 -12.13 2.14 -4.78
N GLY A 83 -10.99 2.82 -4.82
CA GLY A 83 -9.85 2.42 -5.64
C GLY A 83 -9.34 1.03 -5.27
N THR A 84 -9.30 0.67 -3.99
CA THR A 84 -8.87 -0.65 -3.52
C THR A 84 -9.78 -1.75 -4.04
N VAL A 85 -11.10 -1.55 -4.03
CA VAL A 85 -12.05 -2.51 -4.62
C VAL A 85 -11.79 -2.66 -6.12
N VAL A 86 -11.65 -1.55 -6.85
CA VAL A 86 -11.31 -1.58 -8.29
C VAL A 86 -10.00 -2.32 -8.52
N GLY A 87 -8.98 -2.04 -7.72
CA GLY A 87 -7.67 -2.69 -7.81
C GLY A 87 -7.73 -4.21 -7.56
N ALA A 88 -8.58 -4.65 -6.62
CA ALA A 88 -8.80 -6.06 -6.33
C ALA A 88 -9.54 -6.78 -7.48
N LEU A 89 -10.51 -6.11 -8.10
CA LEU A 89 -11.20 -6.60 -9.31
C LEU A 89 -10.22 -6.75 -10.48
N LEU A 90 -9.32 -5.77 -10.66
CA LEU A 90 -8.26 -5.86 -11.67
C LEU A 90 -7.32 -7.04 -11.40
N LEU A 91 -6.92 -7.27 -10.14
CA LEU A 91 -6.10 -8.43 -9.77
C LEU A 91 -6.82 -9.76 -10.05
N ALA A 92 -8.13 -9.82 -9.85
CA ALA A 92 -8.91 -11.01 -10.11
C ALA A 92 -9.06 -11.32 -11.61
N GLY A 93 -9.35 -10.29 -12.42
CA GLY A 93 -9.72 -10.44 -13.83
C GLY A 93 -8.58 -10.37 -14.84
N LEU A 94 -7.41 -9.82 -14.49
CA LEU A 94 -6.28 -9.71 -15.42
C LEU A 94 -5.40 -10.95 -15.41
N ASP A 95 -4.90 -11.32 -16.58
CA ASP A 95 -3.85 -12.33 -16.71
C ASP A 95 -2.52 -11.79 -16.17
N GLN A 96 -1.63 -12.71 -15.78
CA GLN A 96 -0.38 -12.38 -15.10
C GLN A 96 0.55 -11.47 -15.91
N LYS A 97 0.52 -11.56 -17.25
CA LYS A 97 1.36 -10.75 -18.13
C LYS A 97 0.85 -9.31 -18.19
N THR A 98 -0.45 -9.13 -18.41
CA THR A 98 -1.07 -7.79 -18.43
C THR A 98 -0.93 -7.09 -17.07
N PHE A 99 -1.13 -7.84 -15.99
CA PHE A 99 -0.91 -7.34 -14.64
C PHE A 99 0.52 -6.85 -14.43
N ALA A 100 1.53 -7.67 -14.78
CA ALA A 100 2.93 -7.30 -14.63
C ALA A 100 3.26 -6.02 -15.43
N ILE A 101 2.78 -5.90 -16.67
CA ILE A 101 2.98 -4.72 -17.52
C ILE A 101 2.36 -3.47 -16.88
N LEU A 102 1.14 -3.55 -16.38
CA LEU A 102 0.46 -2.42 -15.72
C LEU A 102 1.23 -1.94 -14.49
N ILE A 103 1.74 -2.86 -13.67
CA ILE A 103 2.53 -2.51 -12.49
C ILE A 103 3.86 -1.89 -12.88
N THR A 104 4.58 -2.48 -13.84
CA THR A 104 5.82 -1.90 -14.35
C THR A 104 5.57 -0.49 -14.92
N ALA A 105 4.52 -0.29 -15.71
CA ALA A 105 4.16 1.01 -16.26
C ALA A 105 3.83 2.02 -15.16
N MET A 106 3.07 1.63 -14.13
CA MET A 106 2.78 2.49 -12.98
C MET A 106 4.05 2.87 -12.20
N VAL A 107 4.93 1.91 -11.93
CA VAL A 107 6.19 2.16 -11.22
C VAL A 107 7.08 3.08 -12.04
N VAL A 108 7.21 2.84 -13.35
CA VAL A 108 7.98 3.71 -14.25
C VAL A 108 7.38 5.12 -14.30
N LEU A 109 6.07 5.26 -14.44
CA LEU A 109 5.40 6.56 -14.42
C LEU A 109 5.62 7.30 -13.10
N PHE A 110 5.56 6.56 -11.98
CA PHE A 110 5.83 7.11 -10.67
C PHE A 110 7.28 7.59 -10.54
N LEU A 111 8.26 6.74 -10.88
CA LEU A 111 9.69 7.07 -10.81
C LEU A 111 10.06 8.21 -11.76
N ALA A 112 9.51 8.21 -12.98
CA ALA A 112 9.72 9.26 -13.97
C ALA A 112 9.12 10.61 -13.54
N ARG A 113 8.10 10.61 -12.67
CA ARG A 113 7.49 11.82 -12.12
C ARG A 113 7.86 12.08 -10.66
N GLY A 114 8.74 11.27 -10.07
CA GLY A 114 9.20 11.35 -8.68
C GLY A 114 9.57 12.78 -8.29
N ASP A 115 9.15 13.18 -7.09
CA ASP A 115 9.20 14.54 -6.50
C ASP A 115 8.37 15.65 -7.16
N ARG A 116 7.74 15.43 -8.32
CA ARG A 116 6.97 16.47 -9.05
C ARG A 116 5.49 16.20 -9.24
N ILE A 117 4.98 15.00 -8.92
CA ILE A 117 3.52 14.72 -9.02
C ILE A 117 2.73 15.60 -8.05
N VAL A 118 3.30 15.88 -6.88
CA VAL A 118 2.71 16.69 -5.81
C VAL A 118 3.73 17.77 -5.42
N GLY A 119 4.17 18.60 -6.37
CA GLY A 119 4.84 19.85 -5.98
C GLY A 119 3.93 20.65 -5.04
N GLU A 120 4.48 21.45 -4.11
CA GLU A 120 3.74 22.14 -3.03
C GLU A 120 2.36 22.64 -3.52
N PRO A 121 1.28 21.86 -3.31
CA PRO A 121 0.01 22.23 -3.90
C PRO A 121 -0.51 23.33 -3.00
N GLY A 122 -0.70 24.54 -3.54
CA GLY A 122 -1.45 25.56 -2.82
C GLY A 122 -2.75 24.95 -2.27
N ALA A 123 -3.18 25.35 -1.08
CA ALA A 123 -4.19 24.64 -0.26
C ALA A 123 -5.47 24.21 -1.02
N ARG A 124 -5.86 24.95 -2.06
CA ARG A 124 -7.00 24.64 -2.95
C ARG A 124 -6.74 23.47 -3.91
N ARG A 125 -5.53 23.38 -4.51
CA ARG A 125 -5.12 22.25 -5.35
C ARG A 125 -4.93 20.99 -4.52
N ALA A 126 -4.40 21.11 -3.30
CA ALA A 126 -4.27 19.98 -2.39
C ALA A 126 -5.63 19.30 -2.16
N LYS A 127 -6.67 20.06 -1.80
CA LYS A 127 -8.04 19.53 -1.59
C LYS A 127 -8.65 18.83 -2.81
N LEU A 128 -8.38 19.32 -4.02
CA LEU A 128 -8.88 18.72 -5.27
C LEU A 128 -8.11 17.44 -5.64
N LEU A 129 -6.81 17.39 -5.33
CA LEU A 129 -5.96 16.24 -5.62
C LEU A 129 -6.12 15.13 -4.57
N THR A 130 -6.50 15.46 -3.33
CA THR A 130 -6.72 14.50 -2.23
C THR A 130 -7.53 13.26 -2.62
N PRO A 131 -8.73 13.36 -3.22
CA PRO A 131 -9.50 12.18 -3.64
C PRO A 131 -8.86 11.43 -4.81
N VAL A 132 -8.21 12.13 -5.75
CA VAL A 132 -7.54 11.49 -6.90
C VAL A 132 -6.34 10.67 -6.42
N VAL A 133 -5.51 11.25 -5.55
CA VAL A 133 -4.39 10.55 -4.90
C VAL A 133 -4.90 9.36 -4.09
N GLY A 134 -5.98 9.55 -3.34
CA GLY A 134 -6.65 8.47 -2.62
C GLY A 134 -7.04 7.34 -3.56
N PHE A 135 -7.79 7.62 -4.62
CA PHE A 135 -8.24 6.62 -5.59
C PHE A 135 -7.08 5.88 -6.26
N VAL A 136 -6.08 6.60 -6.79
CA VAL A 136 -4.91 5.99 -7.43
C VAL A 136 -4.12 5.15 -6.43
N GLY A 137 -3.90 5.67 -5.21
CA GLY A 137 -3.28 4.92 -4.13
C GLY A 137 -4.07 3.67 -3.77
N GLY A 138 -5.39 3.75 -3.73
CA GLY A 138 -6.28 2.62 -3.52
C GLY A 138 -6.16 1.55 -4.60
N VAL A 139 -6.20 1.94 -5.88
CA VAL A 139 -6.01 1.00 -7.01
C VAL A 139 -4.66 0.30 -6.88
N MET A 140 -3.59 1.04 -6.61
CA MET A 140 -2.28 0.45 -6.36
C MET A 140 -2.29 -0.51 -5.18
N GLN A 141 -2.95 -0.17 -4.06
CA GLN A 141 -3.09 -1.08 -2.93
C GLN A 141 -3.78 -2.35 -3.39
N GLY A 142 -5.00 -2.24 -3.91
CA GLY A 142 -5.84 -3.38 -4.25
C GLY A 142 -5.21 -4.29 -5.29
N THR A 143 -4.36 -3.74 -6.15
CA THR A 143 -3.68 -4.49 -7.21
C THR A 143 -2.35 -5.07 -6.74
N THR A 144 -1.53 -4.36 -5.96
CA THR A 144 -0.12 -4.76 -5.67
C THR A 144 0.23 -4.89 -4.19
N SER A 145 -0.67 -4.45 -3.32
CA SER A 145 -0.41 -4.19 -1.90
C SER A 145 0.69 -3.14 -1.63
N ILE A 146 1.08 -2.36 -2.63
CA ILE A 146 2.10 -1.29 -2.56
C ILE A 146 1.46 0.04 -2.98
N SER A 147 1.12 0.88 -2.00
CA SER A 147 0.57 2.23 -2.24
C SER A 147 1.49 3.37 -1.79
N SER A 148 2.63 2.99 -1.22
CA SER A 148 3.63 3.89 -0.66
C SER A 148 4.10 4.99 -1.60
N PRO A 149 4.29 4.77 -2.92
CA PRO A 149 4.80 5.82 -3.78
C PRO A 149 3.80 6.98 -3.87
N VAL A 150 2.52 6.69 -4.12
CA VAL A 150 1.48 7.69 -4.33
C VAL A 150 1.04 8.35 -3.03
N ILE A 151 0.65 7.55 -2.04
CA ILE A 151 0.13 8.09 -0.78
C ILE A 151 1.27 8.68 0.07
N GLY A 152 2.46 8.07 0.05
CA GLY A 152 3.64 8.56 0.75
C GLY A 152 4.14 9.90 0.25
N SER A 153 4.31 10.05 -1.07
CA SER A 153 4.72 11.34 -1.64
C SER A 153 3.73 12.46 -1.31
N PHE A 154 2.43 12.17 -1.31
CA PHE A 154 1.40 13.14 -0.91
C PHE A 154 1.52 13.56 0.57
N PHE A 155 1.70 12.62 1.50
CA PHE A 155 1.92 12.95 2.91
C PHE A 155 3.29 13.60 3.16
N HIS A 156 4.30 13.29 2.35
CA HIS A 156 5.62 13.90 2.42
C HIS A 156 5.55 15.38 2.07
N ALA A 157 4.77 15.72 1.02
CA ALA A 157 4.49 17.11 0.64
C ALA A 157 3.75 17.92 1.73
N MET A 158 3.03 17.25 2.64
CA MET A 158 2.37 17.89 3.79
C MET A 158 3.32 18.17 4.98
N LYS A 159 4.61 17.79 4.88
CA LYS A 159 5.66 18.09 5.88
C LYS A 159 5.29 17.67 7.31
N LEU A 160 4.61 16.53 7.46
CA LEU A 160 4.25 15.97 8.76
C LEU A 160 5.52 15.58 9.55
N PRO A 161 5.52 15.70 10.89
CA PRO A 161 6.55 15.12 11.73
C PRO A 161 6.71 13.62 11.45
N PRO A 162 7.93 13.05 11.51
CA PRO A 162 8.18 11.66 11.10
C PRO A 162 7.26 10.63 11.76
N ARG A 163 6.98 10.80 13.05
CA ARG A 163 6.07 9.90 13.79
C ARG A 163 4.63 10.00 13.27
N GLU A 164 4.13 11.21 13.06
CA GLU A 164 2.77 11.47 12.55
C GLU A 164 2.61 10.96 11.12
N TYR A 165 3.65 11.11 10.29
CA TYR A 165 3.70 10.59 8.94
C TYR A 165 3.51 9.06 8.92
N VAL A 166 4.32 8.33 9.70
CA VAL A 166 4.25 6.86 9.78
C VAL A 166 2.88 6.39 10.26
N ILE A 167 2.31 7.01 11.28
CA ILE A 167 1.01 6.60 11.85
C ILE A 167 -0.14 6.92 10.90
N THR A 168 -0.12 8.08 10.25
CA THR A 168 -1.16 8.47 9.28
C THR A 168 -1.18 7.50 8.09
N LEU A 169 -0.01 7.14 7.59
CA LEU A 169 0.13 6.13 6.54
C LEU A 169 -0.33 4.75 6.98
N ALA A 170 0.06 4.32 8.19
CA ALA A 170 -0.39 3.06 8.75
C ALA A 170 -1.92 3.01 8.85
N ALA A 171 -2.58 4.11 9.25
CA ALA A 171 -4.03 4.19 9.34
C ALA A 171 -4.73 4.14 7.97
N VAL A 172 -4.22 4.87 6.97
CA VAL A 172 -4.76 4.82 5.61
C VAL A 172 -4.59 3.41 5.02
N PHE A 173 -3.39 2.83 5.14
CA PHE A 173 -3.12 1.48 4.65
C PHE A 173 -3.86 0.41 5.44
N GLN A 174 -4.15 0.63 6.72
CA GLN A 174 -4.96 -0.29 7.52
C GLN A 174 -6.35 -0.43 6.91
N LEU A 175 -6.99 0.70 6.61
CA LEU A 175 -8.31 0.69 5.99
C LEU A 175 -8.27 0.05 4.60
N SER A 176 -7.28 0.41 3.77
CA SER A 176 -7.13 -0.24 2.46
C SER A 176 -6.94 -1.75 2.60
N SER A 177 -6.11 -2.20 3.54
CA SER A 177 -5.84 -3.63 3.76
C SER A 177 -7.09 -4.36 4.24
N ALA A 178 -7.93 -3.72 5.07
CA ALA A 178 -9.23 -4.26 5.46
C ALA A 178 -10.16 -4.45 4.26
N VAL A 179 -10.31 -3.42 3.42
CA VAL A 179 -11.11 -3.46 2.18
C VAL A 179 -10.56 -4.53 1.23
N GLN A 180 -9.24 -4.64 1.14
CA GLN A 180 -8.55 -5.61 0.32
C GLN A 180 -8.81 -7.05 0.78
N LEU A 181 -8.69 -7.34 2.09
CA LEU A 181 -9.02 -8.66 2.65
C LEU A 181 -10.46 -9.06 2.33
N VAL A 182 -11.42 -8.16 2.54
CA VAL A 182 -12.84 -8.41 2.23
C VAL A 182 -13.03 -8.66 0.73
N SER A 183 -12.41 -7.84 -0.11
CA SER A 183 -12.52 -7.97 -1.57
C SER A 183 -11.92 -9.30 -2.05
N TYR A 184 -10.76 -9.69 -1.54
CA TYR A 184 -10.09 -10.95 -1.90
C TYR A 184 -10.87 -12.16 -1.43
N ALA A 185 -11.48 -12.10 -0.25
CA ALA A 185 -12.35 -13.16 0.24
C ALA A 185 -13.60 -13.28 -0.64
N ALA A 186 -14.26 -12.17 -0.97
CA ALA A 186 -15.44 -12.15 -1.84
C ALA A 186 -15.14 -12.64 -3.27
N LEU A 187 -13.93 -12.41 -3.76
CA LEU A 187 -13.46 -12.86 -5.08
C LEU A 187 -12.86 -14.27 -5.08
N GLY A 188 -12.82 -14.95 -3.93
CA GLY A 188 -12.29 -16.30 -3.81
C GLY A 188 -10.79 -16.40 -4.10
N LEU A 189 -10.00 -15.37 -3.77
CA LEU A 189 -8.56 -15.33 -4.09
C LEU A 189 -7.66 -16.02 -3.05
N PHE A 190 -8.21 -16.42 -1.90
CA PHE A 190 -7.46 -17.11 -0.82
C PHE A 190 -7.32 -18.64 -1.00
N THR A 191 -7.51 -19.13 -2.23
CA THR A 191 -7.39 -20.55 -2.60
C THR A 191 -5.95 -20.97 -2.84
#